data_AF-A0A820QMI9-F1
#
_entry.id   AF-A0A820QMI9-F1
#
_cell.length_a   1.000
_cell.length_b   1.000
_cell.length_c   1.000
_cell.angle_alpha   90.00
_cell.angle_beta   90.00
_cell.angle_gamma   90.00
#
_symmetry.space_group_name_H-M   'P 1'
#
loop_
_entity.id
_entity.type
_entity.pdbx_description
1 polymer ?
#
loop_
_entity_poly.entity_id
_entity_poly.type
_entity_poly.pdbx_seq_one_letter_code
_entity_poly.pdbx_strand_id
1 'polypeptide(L)'
;ILWLQNASRTICSFLAATVSLDRFLRSEYPMKSRLLCTKKNVIKLFAIYCFFSVLFYTFFFDPLNVFNDQGQCSFPIPSTFRLFALNILPPIRFIIICVLPVIIMVGCGGRMLYNIQQSKKRVIQQPAKTKVDIATIIPPSSKGSNVTEETRKERANIDY
;
A
#
# COMPACT_ATOMS: atom_id res chain seq x y z
N ILE A 1 -12.37 9.47 -24.81
CA ILE A 1 -12.74 10.04 -23.49
C ILE A 1 -13.09 8.95 -22.48
N LEU A 2 -14.03 8.03 -22.79
CA LEU A 2 -14.42 6.94 -21.89
C LEU A 2 -13.26 6.02 -21.47
N TRP A 3 -12.32 5.73 -22.38
CA TRP A 3 -11.08 5.00 -22.08
C TRP A 3 -10.28 5.65 -20.97
N LEU A 4 -9.96 6.93 -21.14
CA LEU A 4 -9.11 7.67 -20.23
C LEU A 4 -9.73 7.74 -18.82
N GLN A 5 -11.05 7.94 -18.74
CA GLN A 5 -11.80 7.94 -17.47
C GLN A 5 -11.78 6.56 -16.79
N ASN A 6 -11.85 5.48 -17.56
CA ASN A 6 -11.85 4.13 -17.03
C ASN A 6 -10.45 3.70 -16.57
N ALA A 7 -9.43 4.00 -17.36
CA ALA A 7 -8.03 3.74 -17.00
C ALA A 7 -7.61 4.55 -15.77
N SER A 8 -7.98 5.83 -15.70
CA SER A 8 -7.67 6.67 -14.54
C SER A 8 -8.35 6.16 -13.27
N ARG A 9 -9.63 5.76 -13.32
CA ARG A 9 -10.34 5.14 -12.18
C ARG A 9 -9.64 3.89 -11.68
N THR A 10 -9.19 3.01 -12.58
CA THR A 10 -8.46 1.79 -12.22
C THR A 10 -7.15 2.12 -11.51
N ILE A 11 -6.33 2.98 -12.13
CA ILE A 11 -5.03 3.37 -11.59
C ILE A 11 -5.18 4.05 -10.23
N CYS A 12 -6.12 5.00 -10.10
CA CYS A 12 -6.38 5.69 -8.84
C CYS A 12 -6.81 4.73 -7.72
N SER A 13 -7.67 3.76 -8.02
CA SER A 13 -8.16 2.79 -7.02
C SER A 13 -7.03 1.90 -6.50
N PHE A 14 -6.18 1.39 -7.41
CA PHE A 14 -5.02 0.60 -7.00
C PHE A 14 -3.98 1.43 -6.24
N LEU A 15 -3.68 2.66 -6.70
CA LEU A 15 -2.77 3.55 -5.99
C LEU A 15 -3.25 3.87 -4.57
N ALA A 16 -4.55 4.14 -4.38
CA ALA A 16 -5.13 4.37 -3.06
C ALA A 16 -4.96 3.15 -2.14
N ALA A 17 -5.18 1.95 -2.67
CA ALA A 17 -4.92 0.70 -1.94
C ALA A 17 -3.43 0.53 -1.61
N THR A 18 -2.52 0.84 -2.55
CA THR A 18 -1.07 0.78 -2.31
C THR A 18 -0.63 1.73 -1.21
N VAL A 19 -1.16 2.95 -1.18
CA VAL A 19 -0.85 3.92 -0.11
C VAL A 19 -1.29 3.39 1.25
N SER A 20 -2.47 2.76 1.31
CA SER A 20 -2.97 2.14 2.54
C SER A 20 -2.09 0.96 2.98
N LEU A 21 -1.64 0.14 2.02
CA LEU A 21 -0.71 -0.96 2.26
C LEU A 21 0.68 -0.48 2.72
N ASP A 22 1.20 0.59 2.12
CA ASP A 22 2.48 1.20 2.50
C ASP A 22 2.43 1.71 3.95
N ARG A 23 1.36 2.42 4.32
CA ARG A 23 1.15 2.85 5.71
C ARG A 23 1.08 1.68 6.68
N PHE A 24 0.34 0.63 6.31
CA PHE A 24 0.24 -0.59 7.08
C PHE A 24 1.62 -1.26 7.29
N LEU A 25 2.37 -1.48 6.21
CA LEU A 25 3.70 -2.11 6.25
C LEU A 25 4.68 -1.33 7.12
N ARG A 26 4.66 0.01 7.05
CA ARG A 26 5.50 0.86 7.91
C ARG A 26 5.10 0.80 9.38
N SER A 27 3.80 0.67 9.66
CA SER A 27 3.29 0.58 11.03
C SER A 27 3.62 -0.75 11.71
N GLU A 28 3.57 -1.87 10.96
CA GLU A 28 3.72 -3.20 11.53
C GLU A 28 5.14 -3.78 11.36
N TYR A 29 5.82 -3.45 10.25
CA TYR A 29 7.13 -4.00 9.91
C TYR A 29 8.15 -2.91 9.50
N PRO A 30 8.56 -2.02 10.43
CA PRO A 30 9.39 -0.85 10.11
C PRO A 30 10.76 -1.20 9.52
N MET A 31 11.32 -2.37 9.83
CA MET A 31 12.58 -2.84 9.23
C MET A 31 12.38 -3.33 7.79
N LYS A 32 11.32 -4.10 7.52
CA LYS A 32 11.01 -4.61 6.17
C LYS A 32 10.53 -3.50 5.25
N SER A 33 9.82 -2.50 5.77
CA SER A 33 9.32 -1.37 4.98
C SER A 33 10.46 -0.56 4.36
N ARG A 34 11.63 -0.46 5.00
CA ARG A 34 12.81 0.24 4.43
C ARG A 34 13.32 -0.42 3.15
N LEU A 35 13.24 -1.74 3.07
CA LEU A 35 13.64 -2.50 1.88
C LEU A 35 12.56 -2.49 0.80
N LEU A 36 11.29 -2.63 1.21
CA LEU A 36 10.16 -2.78 0.28
C LEU A 36 9.68 -1.43 -0.28
N CYS A 37 9.54 -0.41 0.56
CA CYS A 37 8.95 0.89 0.22
C CYS A 37 9.99 1.86 -0.37
N THR A 38 10.71 1.43 -1.40
CA THR A 38 11.70 2.26 -2.10
C THR A 38 11.10 2.90 -3.35
N LYS A 39 11.62 4.07 -3.76
CA LYS A 39 11.18 4.79 -4.98
C LYS A 39 11.21 3.89 -6.22
N LYS A 40 12.27 3.08 -6.36
CA LYS A 40 12.43 2.13 -7.48
C LYS A 40 11.31 1.09 -7.52
N ASN A 41 10.94 0.53 -6.38
CA ASN A 41 9.85 -0.46 -6.30
C ASN A 41 8.48 0.17 -6.55
N VAL A 42 8.25 1.40 -6.08
CA VAL A 42 7.00 2.13 -6.34
C VAL A 42 6.83 2.41 -7.84
N ILE A 43 7.89 2.83 -8.53
CA ILE A 43 7.84 3.06 -9.99
C ILE A 43 7.57 1.74 -10.74
N LYS A 44 8.25 0.65 -10.36
CA LYS A 44 8.00 -0.68 -10.93
C LYS A 44 6.54 -1.11 -10.73
N LEU A 45 5.99 -0.90 -9.53
CA LEU A 45 4.61 -1.23 -9.21
C LEU A 45 3.62 -0.36 -10.01
N PHE A 46 3.90 0.93 -10.17
CA PHE A 46 3.10 1.82 -11.00
C PHE A 46 3.10 1.36 -12.47
N ALA A 47 4.24 0.96 -13.02
CA ALA A 47 4.32 0.39 -14.36
C ALA A 47 3.48 -0.88 -14.51
N ILE A 48 3.49 -1.76 -13.49
CA ILE A 48 2.62 -2.95 -13.45
C ILE A 48 1.14 -2.55 -13.46
N TYR A 49 0.73 -1.53 -12.71
CA TYR A 49 -0.66 -1.04 -12.73
C TYR A 49 -1.05 -0.44 -14.08
N CYS A 50 -0.16 0.30 -14.73
CA CYS A 50 -0.40 0.79 -16.09
C CYS A 50 -0.56 -0.36 -17.08
N PHE A 51 0.35 -1.34 -17.06
CA PHE A 51 0.28 -2.52 -17.91
C PHE A 51 -1.01 -3.32 -17.68
N PHE A 52 -1.35 -3.57 -16.41
CA PHE A 52 -2.60 -4.24 -16.05
C PHE A 52 -3.81 -3.45 -16.54
N SER A 53 -3.81 -2.12 -16.38
CA SER A 53 -4.92 -1.27 -16.85
C SER A 53 -5.08 -1.30 -18.37
N VAL A 54 -3.98 -1.38 -19.12
CA VAL A 54 -4.01 -1.54 -20.58
C VAL A 54 -4.55 -2.91 -20.97
N LEU A 55 -4.03 -4.00 -20.39
CA LEU A 55 -4.52 -5.36 -20.65
C LEU A 55 -6.01 -5.49 -20.30
N PHE A 56 -6.39 -5.09 -19.10
CA PHE A 56 -7.76 -5.13 -18.64
C PHE A 56 -8.68 -4.26 -19.50
N TYR A 57 -8.15 -3.23 -20.16
CA TYR A 57 -8.95 -2.50 -21.13
C TYR A 57 -9.07 -3.22 -22.47
N THR A 58 -7.98 -3.80 -22.99
CA THR A 58 -8.02 -4.55 -24.26
C THR A 58 -8.99 -5.71 -24.24
N PHE A 59 -9.15 -6.40 -23.10
CA PHE A 59 -10.12 -7.49 -22.95
C PHE A 59 -11.58 -7.03 -22.81
N PHE A 60 -11.82 -5.78 -22.42
CA PHE A 60 -13.16 -5.29 -22.08
C PHE A 60 -13.70 -4.27 -23.10
N PHE A 61 -12.93 -3.93 -24.14
CA PHE A 61 -13.28 -2.86 -25.07
C PHE A 61 -13.80 -3.30 -26.44
N ASP A 62 -13.87 -4.59 -26.74
CA ASP A 62 -14.33 -5.05 -28.06
C ASP A 62 -15.76 -5.65 -28.01
N PRO A 63 -16.82 -4.99 -28.53
CA PRO A 63 -16.94 -3.59 -28.97
C PRO A 63 -18.15 -2.90 -28.31
N LEU A 64 -17.93 -1.71 -27.76
CA LEU A 64 -19.03 -0.75 -27.57
C LEU A 64 -19.38 -0.15 -28.94
N ASN A 65 -20.43 -0.68 -29.56
CA ASN A 65 -21.16 -0.12 -30.71
C ASN A 65 -20.30 0.30 -31.90
N VAL A 66 -20.15 -0.58 -32.90
CA VAL A 66 -19.76 -0.14 -34.24
C VAL A 66 -21.00 0.47 -34.87
N PHE A 67 -21.11 1.79 -34.86
CA PHE A 67 -22.12 2.46 -35.66
C PHE A 67 -21.81 2.18 -37.13
N ASN A 68 -22.75 1.55 -37.84
CA ASN A 68 -22.69 1.43 -39.30
C ASN A 68 -22.75 2.84 -39.92
N ASP A 69 -22.38 3.00 -41.19
CA ASP A 69 -22.41 4.26 -41.94
C ASP A 69 -23.81 4.95 -41.92
N GLN A 70 -24.85 4.20 -41.55
CA GLN A 70 -26.22 4.69 -41.32
C GLN A 70 -26.54 5.12 -39.87
N GLY A 71 -25.54 5.20 -38.98
CA GLY A 71 -25.73 5.55 -37.57
C GLY A 71 -26.43 4.47 -36.74
N GLN A 72 -26.58 3.26 -37.27
CA GLN A 72 -27.19 2.14 -36.55
C GLN A 72 -26.13 1.36 -35.76
N CYS A 73 -26.42 1.02 -34.50
CA CYS A 73 -25.55 0.14 -33.71
C CYS A 73 -25.49 -1.26 -34.34
N SER A 74 -24.41 -1.55 -35.07
CA SER A 74 -24.08 -2.89 -35.52
C SER A 74 -23.09 -3.52 -34.55
N PHE A 75 -23.39 -4.75 -34.14
CA PHE A 75 -22.47 -5.55 -33.35
C PHE A 75 -21.90 -6.63 -34.26
N PRO A 76 -20.63 -6.54 -34.68
CA PRO A 76 -20.03 -7.54 -35.58
C PRO A 76 -19.76 -8.89 -34.87
N ILE A 77 -20.13 -9.04 -33.60
CA ILE A 77 -19.79 -10.19 -32.76
C ILE A 77 -21.04 -11.04 -32.47
N PRO A 78 -20.91 -12.39 -32.39
CA PRO A 78 -22.00 -13.29 -32.02
C PRO A 78 -22.80 -12.83 -30.79
N SER A 79 -24.13 -13.03 -30.86
CA SER A 79 -25.10 -12.65 -29.83
C SER A 79 -24.80 -13.24 -28.45
N THR A 80 -24.22 -14.45 -28.40
CA THR A 80 -23.79 -15.12 -27.17
C THR A 80 -22.64 -14.39 -26.48
N PHE A 81 -21.62 -13.96 -27.23
CA PHE A 81 -20.52 -13.18 -26.69
C PHE A 81 -21.00 -11.80 -26.22
N ARG A 82 -21.94 -11.17 -26.93
CA ARG A 82 -22.56 -9.90 -26.50
C ARG A 82 -23.29 -10.05 -25.16
N LEU A 83 -24.05 -11.12 -24.98
CA LEU A 83 -24.77 -11.40 -23.74
C LEU A 83 -23.81 -11.62 -22.57
N PHE A 84 -22.72 -12.37 -22.81
CA PHE A 84 -21.63 -12.55 -21.86
C PHE A 84 -20.95 -11.21 -21.53
N ALA A 85 -20.57 -10.44 -22.54
CA ALA A 85 -19.88 -9.17 -22.38
C ALA A 85 -20.72 -8.13 -21.63
N LEU A 86 -22.03 -8.08 -21.84
CA LEU A 86 -22.89 -7.10 -21.16
C LEU A 86 -23.27 -7.50 -19.74
N ASN A 87 -23.39 -8.80 -19.43
CA ASN A 87 -23.85 -9.26 -18.13
C ASN A 87 -22.72 -9.67 -17.18
N ILE A 88 -21.59 -10.17 -17.71
CA ILE A 88 -20.52 -10.76 -16.89
C ILE A 88 -19.33 -9.81 -16.75
N LEU A 89 -18.95 -9.07 -17.79
CA LEU A 89 -17.80 -8.16 -17.71
C LEU A 89 -18.03 -6.97 -16.74
N PRO A 90 -19.19 -6.27 -16.73
CA PRO A 90 -19.41 -5.17 -15.78
C PRO A 90 -19.32 -5.57 -14.29
N PRO A 91 -19.94 -6.67 -13.81
CA PRO A 91 -19.80 -7.06 -12.41
C PRO A 91 -18.38 -7.53 -12.07
N ILE A 92 -17.70 -8.28 -12.95
CA ILE A 92 -16.29 -8.67 -12.74
C ILE A 92 -15.41 -7.42 -12.59
N ARG A 93 -15.61 -6.45 -13.48
CA ARG A 93 -14.90 -5.17 -13.46
C ARG A 93 -15.16 -4.42 -12.15
N PHE A 94 -16.40 -4.38 -11.68
CA PHE A 94 -16.75 -3.75 -10.40
C PHE A 94 -16.05 -4.43 -9.22
N ILE A 95 -16.02 -5.76 -9.18
CA ILE A 95 -15.36 -6.51 -8.10
C ILE A 95 -13.86 -6.22 -8.08
N ILE A 96 -13.19 -6.28 -9.24
CA ILE A 96 -11.73 -6.14 -9.33
C ILE A 96 -11.27 -4.71 -9.09
N ILE A 97 -11.98 -3.72 -9.64
CA ILE A 97 -11.54 -2.32 -9.60
C ILE A 97 -12.04 -1.60 -8.34
N CYS A 98 -13.23 -1.93 -7.85
CA CYS A 98 -13.84 -1.21 -6.73
C CYS A 98 -13.79 -2.02 -5.43
N VAL A 99 -14.33 -3.25 -5.45
CA VAL A 99 -14.50 -4.03 -4.20
C VAL A 99 -13.17 -4.49 -3.64
N LEU A 100 -12.29 -5.04 -4.48
CA LEU A 100 -11.01 -5.61 -4.04
C LEU A 100 -10.07 -4.54 -3.43
N PRO A 101 -9.86 -3.36 -4.05
CA PRO A 101 -9.09 -2.28 -3.42
C PRO A 101 -9.70 -1.81 -2.08
N VAL A 102 -11.03 -1.72 -1.99
CA VAL A 102 -11.72 -1.33 -0.75
C VAL A 102 -11.48 -2.35 0.37
N ILE A 103 -11.58 -3.65 0.08
CA ILE A 103 -11.30 -4.71 1.06
C ILE A 103 -9.86 -4.58 1.59
N ILE A 104 -8.89 -4.35 0.70
CA ILE A 104 -7.48 -4.15 1.09
C ILE A 104 -7.34 -2.92 2.00
N MET A 105 -7.93 -1.78 1.61
CA MET A 105 -7.87 -0.54 2.40
C MET A 105 -8.48 -0.70 3.80
N VAL A 106 -9.66 -1.31 3.89
CA VAL A 106 -10.35 -1.56 5.16
C VAL A 106 -9.56 -2.54 6.03
N GLY A 107 -9.04 -3.62 5.45
CA GLY A 107 -8.21 -4.60 6.16
C GLY A 107 -6.94 -3.98 6.76
N CYS A 108 -6.21 -3.20 5.95
CA CYS A 108 -5.02 -2.46 6.39
C CYS A 108 -5.37 -1.44 7.49
N GLY A 109 -6.44 -0.67 7.31
CA GLY A 109 -6.90 0.33 8.28
C GLY A 109 -7.30 -0.27 9.62
N GLY A 110 -8.08 -1.36 9.59
CA GLY A 110 -8.52 -2.08 10.79
C GLY A 110 -7.35 -2.62 11.61
N ARG A 111 -6.38 -3.27 10.97
CA ARG A 111 -5.16 -3.77 11.64
C ARG A 111 -4.31 -2.66 12.22
N MET A 112 -4.13 -1.56 11.48
CA MET A 112 -3.37 -0.41 11.95
C MET A 112 -4.01 0.23 13.20
N LEU A 113 -5.35 0.40 13.22
CA LEU A 113 -6.08 0.91 14.38
C LEU A 113 -5.93 0.00 15.60
N TYR A 114 -6.03 -1.32 15.41
CA TYR A 114 -5.81 -2.29 16.49
C TYR A 114 -4.40 -2.17 17.09
N ASN A 115 -3.37 -2.08 16.25
CA ASN A 115 -1.98 -1.94 16.70
C ASN A 115 -1.75 -0.62 17.46
N ILE A 116 -2.38 0.48 17.02
CA ILE A 116 -2.32 1.76 17.73
C ILE A 116 -2.97 1.66 19.11
N GLN A 117 -4.15 1.04 19.22
CA GLN A 117 -4.83 0.85 20.51
C GLN A 117 -4.00 0.01 21.48
N GLN A 118 -3.40 -1.08 21.00
CA GLN A 118 -2.53 -1.93 21.80
C GLN A 118 -1.25 -1.19 22.24
N SER A 119 -0.67 -0.39 21.36
CA SER A 119 0.52 0.41 21.68
C SER A 119 0.22 1.46 22.75
N LYS A 120 -0.94 2.14 22.67
CA LYS A 120 -1.40 3.09 23.71
C LYS A 120 -1.53 2.41 25.08
N LYS A 121 -2.08 1.19 25.15
CA LYS A 121 -2.18 0.42 26.40
C LYS A 121 -0.81 0.14 27.02
N ARG A 122 0.20 -0.21 26.20
CA ARG A 122 1.57 -0.46 26.68
C ARG A 122 2.24 0.80 27.22
N VAL A 123 2.09 1.93 26.53
CA VAL A 123 2.66 3.22 26.96
C VAL A 123 1.98 3.72 28.23
N ILE A 124 0.69 3.49 28.43
CA ILE A 124 -0.02 3.89 29.67
C ILE A 124 0.32 2.96 30.86
N GLN A 125 0.72 1.71 30.61
CA GLN A 125 1.15 0.79 31.66
C GLN A 125 2.61 1.01 32.13
N GLN A 126 3.49 1.55 31.28
CA GLN A 126 4.87 1.87 31.65
C GLN A 126 5.04 2.98 32.71
N PRO A 127 4.28 4.10 32.76
CA PRO A 127 4.44 5.12 33.80
C PRO A 127 4.03 4.65 35.21
N ALA A 128 3.33 3.51 35.32
CA ALA A 128 2.95 2.94 36.61
C ALA A 128 4.02 1.99 37.21
N LYS A 129 4.87 1.37 36.38
CA LYS A 129 5.93 0.47 36.87
C LYS A 129 7.30 1.13 37.04
N THR A 130 7.57 2.25 36.37
CA THR A 130 8.87 2.95 36.52
C THR A 130 8.91 3.91 37.72
N LYS A 131 7.84 3.99 38.53
CA LYS A 131 7.80 4.84 39.74
C LYS A 131 8.20 4.14 41.04
N VAL A 132 8.57 2.86 41.00
CA VAL A 132 8.92 2.09 42.22
C VAL A 132 10.43 1.84 42.40
N ASP A 133 11.27 1.97 41.36
CA ASP A 133 12.70 1.60 41.44
C ASP A 133 13.69 2.75 41.19
N ILE A 134 13.36 4.00 41.55
CA ILE A 134 14.34 5.13 41.49
C ILE A 134 14.88 5.51 42.89
N ALA A 135 14.38 4.90 43.97
CA ALA A 135 14.82 5.19 45.32
C ALA A 135 15.83 4.18 45.90
N THR A 136 16.70 3.52 45.10
CA THR A 136 17.82 2.75 45.68
C THR A 136 18.97 2.45 44.71
N ILE A 137 19.58 3.47 44.08
CA ILE A 137 20.93 3.29 43.51
C ILE A 137 21.78 4.51 43.87
N ILE A 138 22.37 4.48 45.06
CA ILE A 138 23.54 5.31 45.37
C ILE A 138 24.72 4.68 44.59
N PRO A 139 25.34 5.37 43.62
CA PRO A 139 26.54 4.83 42.99
C PRO A 139 27.71 4.93 43.99
N PRO A 140 28.45 3.85 44.28
CA PRO A 140 29.73 3.99 44.93
C PRO A 140 30.69 4.68 43.96
N SER A 141 31.28 5.77 44.44
CA SER A 141 32.43 6.44 43.82
C SER A 141 33.56 5.44 43.62
N SER A 142 33.92 5.15 42.36
CA SER A 142 35.21 4.53 42.05
C SER A 142 35.79 5.10 40.76
N LYS A 143 37.03 5.58 40.88
CA LYS A 143 37.90 6.19 39.87
C LYS A 143 38.08 5.32 38.61
N GLY A 144 38.10 5.99 37.45
CA GLY A 144 38.96 5.66 36.31
C GLY A 144 38.37 4.78 35.20
N SER A 145 38.26 5.33 33.98
CA SER A 145 38.80 4.76 32.74
C SER A 145 38.32 5.57 31.52
N ASN A 146 39.18 6.45 31.01
CA ASN A 146 38.96 7.31 29.83
C ASN A 146 39.08 6.52 28.49
N VAL A 147 38.61 5.27 28.43
CA VAL A 147 38.87 4.41 27.25
C VAL A 147 37.72 4.44 26.23
N THR A 148 36.58 5.04 26.54
CA THR A 148 35.39 4.97 25.66
C THR A 148 35.18 6.14 24.69
N GLU A 149 35.88 7.27 24.86
CA GLU A 149 35.73 8.42 23.94
C GLU A 149 36.65 8.36 22.71
N GLU A 150 37.87 7.83 22.84
CA GLU A 150 38.78 7.70 21.69
C GLU A 150 38.24 6.70 20.66
N THR A 151 37.71 5.55 21.11
CA THR A 151 37.11 4.55 20.21
C THR A 151 35.83 5.05 19.53
N ARG A 152 35.16 6.05 20.12
CA ARG A 152 33.95 6.65 19.54
C ARG A 152 34.27 7.67 18.44
N LYS A 153 35.40 8.39 18.56
CA LYS A 153 35.89 9.30 17.53
C LYS A 153 36.48 8.57 16.34
N GLU A 154 37.15 7.44 16.55
CA GLU A 154 37.75 6.65 15.47
C GLU A 154 36.71 6.03 14.53
N ARG A 155 35.56 5.57 15.06
CA ARG A 155 34.45 5.08 14.23
C ARG A 155 33.67 6.17 13.48
N ALA A 156 33.73 7.42 13.92
CA ALA A 156 33.01 8.51 13.25
C ALA A 156 33.77 9.07 12.04
N ASN A 157 35.06 8.73 11.88
CA ASN A 157 35.93 9.32 10.87
C ASN A 157 36.19 8.43 9.64
N ILE A 158 35.54 7.26 9.56
CA ILE A 158 35.73 6.26 8.49
C ILE A 158 34.63 6.35 7.41
N ASP A 159 33.54 7.09 7.66
CA ASP A 159 32.42 7.24 6.70
C ASP A 159 32.49 8.57 5.92
N TYR A 160 33.56 8.77 5.14
CA TYR A 160 33.62 9.75 4.03
C TYR A 160 34.12 9.11 2.74
#